data_AF-A0A963TGE8-F1
#
_entry.id   AF-A0A963TGE8-F1
#
_cell.length_a   1.000
_cell.length_b   1.000
_cell.length_c   1.000
_cell.angle_alpha   90.00
_cell.angle_beta   90.00
_cell.angle_gamma   90.00
#
_symmetry.space_group_name_H-M   'P 1'
#
loop_
_entity.id
_entity.type
_entity.pdbx_description
1 polymer ?
#
loop_
_entity_poly.entity_id
_entity_poly.type
_entity_poly.pdbx_seq_one_letter_code
_entity_poly.pdbx_strand_id
1 'polypeptide(L)'
;EVEIAPGAFVIYQGSHGDRGAHRADIILPAAAYTEENGLFVNTEGRPQLAFRAGFAPGEAKENWAILRALSAELGATQPWDTLAGLRQALVAAHPHLAGIDSVPVNAWQPLPIKAPGNADFRYAVKDFYLTNPIARASALMADLSAMAKARGKAPMAAE
;
A
#
# COMPACT_ATOMS: atom_id res chain seq x y z
N GLU A 1 -10.71 -1.56 5.59
CA GLU A 1 -10.68 -2.50 4.45
C GLU A 1 -12.03 -2.51 3.77
N VAL A 2 -12.06 -2.89 2.51
CA VAL A 2 -13.27 -2.89 1.67
C VAL A 2 -14.02 -4.21 1.91
N GLU A 3 -15.34 -4.14 2.10
CA GLU A 3 -16.18 -5.34 2.12
C GLU A 3 -16.34 -5.89 0.70
N ILE A 4 -16.04 -7.16 0.52
CA ILE A 4 -16.16 -7.85 -0.76
C ILE A 4 -17.53 -8.52 -0.83
N ALA A 5 -18.24 -8.35 -1.93
CA ALA A 5 -19.55 -8.95 -2.14
C ALA A 5 -19.51 -10.49 -1.97
N PRO A 6 -20.60 -11.10 -1.46
CA PRO A 6 -20.72 -12.56 -1.40
C PRO A 6 -20.52 -13.20 -2.78
N GLY A 7 -19.90 -14.39 -2.81
CA GLY A 7 -19.73 -15.18 -4.03
C GLY A 7 -18.56 -14.77 -4.94
N ALA A 8 -17.87 -13.67 -4.67
CA ALA A 8 -16.63 -13.34 -5.38
C ALA A 8 -15.52 -14.34 -5.01
N PHE A 9 -14.75 -14.76 -6.01
CA PHE A 9 -13.49 -15.48 -5.84
C PHE A 9 -12.38 -14.47 -5.53
N VAL A 10 -11.72 -14.60 -4.39
CA VAL A 10 -10.81 -13.60 -3.84
C VAL A 10 -9.39 -14.15 -3.78
N ILE A 11 -8.47 -13.48 -4.48
CA ILE A 11 -7.03 -13.71 -4.38
C ILE A 11 -6.43 -12.59 -3.53
N TYR A 12 -5.79 -12.95 -2.42
CA TYR A 12 -5.04 -12.02 -1.60
C TYR A 12 -3.54 -12.16 -1.87
N GLN A 13 -2.91 -11.11 -2.39
CA GLN A 13 -1.46 -11.01 -2.48
C GLN A 13 -0.96 -10.02 -1.43
N GLY A 14 -0.13 -10.48 -0.49
CA GLY A 14 0.39 -9.63 0.57
C GLY A 14 1.35 -10.33 1.51
N SER A 15 1.99 -9.55 2.38
CA SER A 15 3.01 -10.04 3.33
C SER A 15 2.45 -10.42 4.70
N HIS A 16 1.31 -9.86 5.08
CA HIS A 16 0.68 -10.08 6.38
C HIS A 16 -0.75 -10.58 6.20
N GLY A 17 -1.18 -11.50 7.07
CA GLY A 17 -2.58 -11.92 7.13
C GLY A 17 -3.40 -10.94 7.98
N ASP A 18 -4.29 -10.19 7.32
CA ASP A 18 -5.31 -9.36 7.98
C ASP A 18 -6.70 -9.76 7.46
N ARG A 19 -7.75 -8.95 7.64
CA ARG A 19 -9.12 -9.33 7.23
C ARG A 19 -9.23 -9.62 5.72
N GLY A 20 -8.40 -8.98 4.89
CA GLY A 20 -8.28 -9.32 3.46
C GLY A 20 -7.82 -10.77 3.19
N ALA A 21 -6.83 -11.25 3.95
CA ALA A 21 -6.36 -12.63 3.85
C ALA A 21 -7.39 -13.64 4.40
N HIS A 22 -8.09 -13.29 5.48
CA HIS A 22 -9.16 -14.13 6.03
C HIS A 22 -10.33 -14.34 5.08
N ARG A 23 -10.58 -13.40 4.16
CA ARG A 23 -11.64 -13.51 3.15
C ARG A 23 -11.19 -14.28 1.89
N ALA A 24 -9.89 -14.52 1.72
CA ALA A 24 -9.34 -15.03 0.47
C ALA A 24 -9.63 -16.51 0.24
N ASP A 25 -9.88 -16.88 -1.03
CA ASP A 25 -9.91 -18.26 -1.50
C ASP A 25 -8.48 -18.75 -1.82
N ILE A 26 -7.61 -17.85 -2.30
CA ILE A 26 -6.19 -18.10 -2.56
C ILE A 26 -5.34 -16.99 -1.91
N ILE A 27 -4.26 -17.38 -1.26
CA ILE A 27 -3.25 -16.47 -0.72
C ILE A 27 -1.95 -16.64 -1.50
N LEU A 28 -1.43 -15.53 -2.02
CA LEU A 28 -0.12 -15.44 -2.68
C LEU A 28 0.84 -14.66 -1.76
N PRO A 29 1.76 -15.34 -1.06
CA PRO A 29 2.65 -14.68 -0.09
C PRO A 29 3.64 -13.76 -0.81
N ALA A 30 3.62 -12.49 -0.46
CA ALA A 30 4.43 -11.46 -1.10
C ALA A 30 5.43 -10.81 -0.13
N ALA A 31 6.51 -10.26 -0.68
CA ALA A 31 7.52 -9.51 0.07
C ALA A 31 6.93 -8.27 0.76
N ALA A 32 7.42 -7.96 1.97
CA ALA A 32 7.20 -6.66 2.60
C ALA A 32 8.07 -5.57 1.97
N TYR A 33 7.80 -4.30 2.30
CA TYR A 33 8.53 -3.15 1.71
C TYR A 33 10.05 -3.17 1.97
N THR A 34 10.51 -3.87 3.02
CA THR A 34 11.93 -4.06 3.35
C THR A 34 12.58 -5.23 2.62
N GLU A 35 11.80 -6.04 1.91
CA GLU A 35 12.19 -7.34 1.36
C GLU A 35 12.24 -7.36 -0.18
N GLU A 36 11.94 -6.24 -0.82
CA GLU A 36 12.03 -6.07 -2.26
C GLU A 36 12.51 -4.67 -2.64
N ASN A 37 12.97 -4.53 -3.88
CA ASN A 37 13.30 -3.22 -4.43
C ASN A 37 12.02 -2.54 -4.95
N GLY A 38 11.62 -1.44 -4.31
CA GLY A 38 10.40 -0.71 -4.65
C GLY A 38 10.66 0.62 -5.36
N LEU A 39 9.62 1.15 -5.98
CA LEU A 39 9.53 2.55 -6.37
C LEU A 39 8.25 3.11 -5.73
N PHE A 40 8.39 4.09 -4.86
CA PHE A 40 7.28 4.74 -4.16
C PHE A 40 7.21 6.20 -4.55
N VAL A 41 6.02 6.77 -4.58
CA VAL A 41 5.82 8.21 -4.80
C VAL A 41 5.14 8.79 -3.57
N ASN A 42 5.73 9.82 -2.97
CA ASN A 42 5.17 10.48 -1.80
C ASN A 42 4.10 11.52 -2.20
N THR A 43 3.50 12.20 -1.21
CA THR A 43 2.38 13.13 -1.44
C THR A 43 2.75 14.42 -2.17
N GLU A 44 4.04 14.80 -2.22
CA GLU A 44 4.53 15.92 -3.05
C GLU A 44 4.86 15.47 -4.49
N GLY A 45 4.68 14.18 -4.80
CA GLY A 45 4.90 13.63 -6.14
C GLY A 45 6.33 13.17 -6.42
N ARG A 46 7.21 13.08 -5.41
CA ARG A 46 8.60 12.65 -5.55
C ARG A 46 8.70 11.13 -5.67
N PRO A 47 9.23 10.58 -6.79
CA PRO A 47 9.57 9.16 -6.90
C PRO A 47 10.82 8.83 -6.07
N GLN A 48 10.78 7.76 -5.30
CA GLN A 48 11.84 7.33 -4.39
C GLN A 48 12.07 5.82 -4.56
N LEU A 49 13.33 5.42 -4.52
CA LEU A 49 13.70 4.00 -4.57
C LEU A 49 13.79 3.43 -3.16
N ALA A 50 13.10 2.32 -2.93
CA ALA A 50 13.33 1.47 -1.77
C ALA A 50 14.30 0.37 -2.16
N PHE A 51 15.29 0.11 -1.32
CA PHE A 51 16.26 -0.96 -1.50
C PHE A 51 15.97 -2.09 -0.53
N ARG A 52 16.07 -3.32 -1.04
CA ARG A 52 15.88 -4.52 -0.25
C ARG A 52 16.92 -4.60 0.88
N ALA A 53 16.44 -4.73 2.11
CA ALA A 53 17.27 -4.90 3.31
C ALA A 53 17.38 -6.36 3.75
N GLY A 54 16.35 -7.18 3.50
CA GLY A 54 16.32 -8.60 3.82
C GLY A 54 15.66 -9.42 2.71
N PHE A 55 15.69 -10.74 2.80
CA PHE A 55 14.94 -11.59 1.87
C PHE A 55 13.55 -11.89 2.43
N ALA A 56 12.57 -12.00 1.53
CA ALA A 56 11.22 -12.38 1.92
C ALA A 56 11.22 -13.76 2.60
N PRO A 57 10.44 -13.97 3.67
CA PRO A 57 10.46 -15.21 4.44
C PRO A 57 9.82 -16.37 3.69
N GLY A 58 10.35 -17.58 3.92
CA GLY A 58 9.80 -18.82 3.38
C GLY A 58 9.77 -18.82 1.85
N GLU A 59 8.57 -19.04 1.29
CA GLU A 59 8.36 -19.09 -0.16
C GLU A 59 7.83 -17.78 -0.75
N ALA A 60 7.75 -16.72 0.05
CA ALA A 60 7.28 -15.41 -0.42
C ALA A 60 8.17 -14.88 -1.56
N LYS A 61 7.55 -14.17 -2.51
CA LYS A 61 8.22 -13.62 -3.71
C LYS A 61 8.00 -12.11 -3.80
N GLU A 62 8.84 -11.44 -4.60
CA GLU A 62 8.65 -10.02 -4.92
C GLU A 62 7.29 -9.81 -5.61
N ASN A 63 6.61 -8.71 -5.29
CA ASN A 63 5.22 -8.47 -5.68
C ASN A 63 5.02 -8.50 -7.20
N TRP A 64 5.96 -7.94 -7.94
CA TRP A 64 5.92 -7.91 -9.40
C TRP A 64 6.13 -9.30 -10.03
N ALA A 65 6.96 -10.14 -9.41
CA ALA A 65 7.28 -11.47 -9.92
C ALA A 65 6.08 -12.41 -9.80
N ILE A 66 5.29 -12.29 -8.72
CA ILE A 66 4.02 -13.02 -8.55
C ILE A 66 3.05 -12.67 -9.68
N LEU A 67 2.82 -11.37 -9.92
CA LEU A 67 1.91 -10.91 -10.97
C LEU A 67 2.41 -11.29 -12.38
N ARG A 68 3.73 -11.22 -12.60
CA ARG A 68 4.33 -11.64 -13.87
C ARG A 68 4.14 -13.14 -14.11
N ALA A 69 4.32 -13.99 -13.09
CA ALA A 69 4.08 -15.42 -13.20
C ALA A 69 2.60 -15.72 -13.46
N LEU A 70 1.69 -15.12 -12.68
CA LEU A 70 0.25 -15.27 -12.85
C LEU A 70 -0.21 -14.83 -14.25
N SER A 71 0.37 -13.78 -14.81
CA SER A 71 0.01 -13.31 -16.15
C SER A 71 0.22 -14.37 -17.24
N ALA A 72 1.22 -15.25 -17.09
CA ALA A 72 1.48 -16.32 -18.03
C ALA A 72 0.42 -17.43 -17.94
N GLU A 73 0.04 -17.81 -16.72
CA GLU A 73 -1.03 -18.80 -16.47
C GLU A 73 -2.39 -18.33 -17.00
N LEU A 74 -2.61 -17.01 -17.04
CA LEU A 74 -3.83 -16.40 -17.59
C LEU A 74 -3.78 -16.17 -19.11
N GLY A 75 -2.70 -16.55 -19.79
CA GLY A 75 -2.51 -16.28 -21.23
C GLY A 75 -2.33 -14.80 -21.58
N ALA A 76 -2.06 -13.94 -20.59
CA ALA A 76 -1.88 -12.49 -20.72
C ALA A 76 -0.45 -12.08 -20.30
N THR A 77 0.53 -12.87 -20.73
CA THR A 77 1.94 -12.75 -20.37
C THR A 77 2.45 -11.32 -20.53
N GLN A 78 2.93 -10.73 -19.43
CA GLN A 78 3.55 -9.40 -19.48
C GLN A 78 4.92 -9.45 -20.18
N PRO A 79 5.31 -8.40 -20.93
CA PRO A 79 6.49 -8.42 -21.80
C PRO A 79 7.83 -8.15 -21.09
N TRP A 80 7.92 -8.34 -19.77
CA TRP A 80 9.15 -8.15 -19.00
C TRP A 80 9.42 -9.35 -18.09
N ASP A 81 10.69 -9.75 -17.99
CA ASP A 81 11.13 -10.87 -17.14
C ASP A 81 12.05 -10.41 -15.99
N THR A 82 12.36 -9.12 -15.93
CA THR A 82 13.22 -8.53 -14.90
C THR A 82 12.59 -7.25 -14.34
N LEU A 83 12.93 -6.92 -13.09
CA LEU A 83 12.53 -5.65 -12.48
C LEU A 83 13.02 -4.44 -13.29
N ALA A 84 14.20 -4.54 -13.92
CA ALA A 84 14.73 -3.48 -14.79
C ALA A 84 13.83 -3.28 -16.03
N GLY A 85 13.41 -4.36 -16.68
CA GLY A 85 12.48 -4.32 -17.80
C GLY A 85 11.11 -3.75 -17.41
N LEU A 86 10.58 -4.15 -16.25
CA LEU A 86 9.37 -3.57 -15.69
C LEU A 86 9.51 -2.06 -15.46
N ARG A 87 10.62 -1.61 -14.88
CA ARG A 87 10.88 -0.18 -14.65
C ARG A 87 11.01 0.60 -15.95
N GLN A 88 11.62 0.03 -16.98
CA GLN A 88 11.68 0.65 -18.30
C GLN A 88 10.28 0.82 -18.90
N ALA A 89 9.43 -0.21 -18.84
CA ALA A 89 8.04 -0.12 -19.29
C ALA A 89 7.24 0.91 -18.49
N LEU A 90 7.42 0.94 -17.17
CA LEU A 90 6.79 1.89 -16.26
C LEU A 90 7.18 3.34 -16.60
N VAL A 91 8.47 3.61 -16.80
CA VAL A 91 8.97 4.95 -17.16
C VAL A 91 8.53 5.35 -18.57
N ALA A 92 8.50 4.42 -19.52
CA ALA A 92 8.01 4.69 -20.87
C ALA A 92 6.53 5.13 -20.85
N ALA A 93 5.70 4.48 -20.03
CA ALA A 93 4.30 4.85 -19.84
C ALA A 93 4.13 6.14 -19.01
N HIS A 94 5.01 6.36 -18.03
CA HIS A 94 4.93 7.45 -17.05
C HIS A 94 6.30 8.11 -16.83
N PRO A 95 6.75 9.01 -17.73
CA PRO A 95 8.11 9.55 -17.73
C PRO A 95 8.55 10.25 -16.45
N HIS A 96 7.62 10.87 -15.72
CA HIS A 96 7.90 11.54 -14.45
C HIS A 96 8.48 10.60 -13.38
N LEU A 97 8.21 9.28 -13.46
CA LEU A 97 8.75 8.30 -12.52
C LEU A 97 10.26 8.08 -12.67
N ALA A 98 10.90 8.57 -13.74
CA ALA A 98 12.36 8.57 -13.88
C ALA A 98 13.04 9.67 -13.06
N GLY A 99 12.29 10.68 -12.59
CA GLY A 99 12.80 11.80 -11.79
C GLY A 99 13.05 11.40 -10.34
N ILE A 100 13.90 10.40 -10.10
CA ILE A 100 14.19 9.90 -8.75
C ILE A 100 14.69 11.04 -7.86
N ASP A 101 14.10 11.12 -6.67
CA ASP A 101 14.35 12.15 -5.65
C ASP A 101 14.12 13.59 -6.13
N SER A 102 13.36 13.80 -7.21
CA SER A 102 12.97 15.11 -7.72
C SER A 102 11.47 15.37 -7.50
N VAL A 103 11.11 16.61 -7.12
CA VAL A 103 9.70 17.03 -7.03
C VAL A 103 9.26 17.54 -8.41
N PRO A 104 8.22 16.97 -9.02
CA PRO A 104 7.70 17.47 -10.28
C PRO A 104 7.05 18.84 -10.09
N VAL A 105 7.33 19.76 -11.01
CA VAL A 105 6.61 21.03 -11.08
C VAL A 105 5.36 20.83 -11.92
N ASN A 106 4.19 20.95 -11.29
CA ASN A 106 2.90 20.83 -11.96
C ASN A 106 2.25 22.21 -12.10
N ALA A 107 1.81 22.55 -13.31
CA ALA A 107 0.96 23.71 -13.50
C ALA A 107 -0.39 23.50 -12.81
N TRP A 108 -0.93 24.55 -12.18
CA TRP A 108 -2.26 24.48 -11.60
C TRP A 108 -3.31 24.20 -12.68
N GLN A 109 -4.20 23.25 -12.40
CA GLN A 109 -5.30 22.88 -13.28
C GLN A 109 -6.63 23.16 -12.54
N PRO A 110 -7.49 24.06 -13.03
CA PRO A 110 -8.78 24.30 -12.41
C PRO A 110 -9.66 23.05 -12.46
N LEU A 111 -10.21 22.66 -11.31
CA LEU A 111 -11.24 21.62 -11.26
C LEU A 111 -12.63 22.27 -11.37
N PRO A 112 -13.61 21.59 -12.02
CA PRO A 112 -14.99 22.05 -12.01
C PRO A 112 -15.51 22.18 -10.58
N ILE A 113 -15.92 23.39 -10.20
CA ILE A 113 -16.46 23.65 -8.87
C ILE A 113 -17.90 23.12 -8.81
N LYS A 114 -18.20 22.35 -7.77
CA LYS A 114 -19.56 21.92 -7.42
C LYS A 114 -19.96 22.56 -6.10
N ALA A 115 -21.25 22.80 -5.91
CA ALA A 115 -21.76 23.19 -4.61
C ALA A 115 -21.39 22.12 -3.57
N PRO A 116 -20.96 22.51 -2.35
CA PRO A 116 -20.66 21.55 -1.30
C PRO A 116 -21.91 20.73 -0.96
N GLY A 117 -21.71 19.43 -0.73
CA GLY A 117 -22.76 18.58 -0.18
C GLY A 117 -23.02 18.90 1.29
N ASN A 118 -24.18 18.50 1.82
CA ASN A 118 -24.48 18.62 3.24
C ASN A 118 -23.94 17.39 4.00
N ALA A 119 -22.77 17.53 4.63
CA ALA A 119 -22.12 16.46 5.40
C ALA A 119 -21.10 17.02 6.40
N ASP A 120 -20.84 16.25 7.46
CA ASP A 120 -19.78 16.55 8.44
C ASP A 120 -18.43 15.97 8.03
N PHE A 121 -17.35 16.67 8.36
CA PHE A 121 -16.00 16.12 8.26
C PHE A 121 -15.80 15.01 9.29
N ARG A 122 -15.17 13.92 8.85
CA ARG A 122 -14.82 12.76 9.68
C ARG A 122 -13.35 12.43 9.52
N TYR A 123 -12.73 11.93 10.58
CA TYR A 123 -11.36 11.42 10.47
C TYR A 123 -11.30 10.22 9.54
N ALA A 124 -10.53 10.33 8.46
CA ALA A 124 -10.24 9.22 7.56
C ALA A 124 -9.45 8.11 8.28
N VAL A 125 -8.56 8.50 9.19
CA VAL A 125 -7.79 7.59 10.04
C VAL A 125 -8.31 7.67 11.47
N LYS A 126 -8.95 6.59 11.93
CA LYS A 126 -9.53 6.51 13.29
C LYS A 126 -8.51 6.10 14.35
N ASP A 127 -7.45 5.41 13.95
CA ASP A 127 -6.39 4.94 14.83
C ASP A 127 -5.05 5.09 14.10
N PHE A 128 -4.24 6.05 14.56
CA PHE A 128 -2.96 6.36 13.96
C PHE A 128 -1.96 5.20 14.01
N TYR A 129 -2.03 4.38 15.05
CA TYR A 129 -1.08 3.28 15.26
C TYR A 129 -1.45 2.02 14.47
N LEU A 130 -2.67 1.91 13.96
CA LEU A 130 -3.21 0.68 13.35
C LEU A 130 -3.66 0.90 11.90
N THR A 131 -2.90 1.69 11.14
CA THR A 131 -3.27 2.19 9.81
C THR A 131 -3.16 1.15 8.69
N ASN A 132 -2.18 0.25 8.77
CA ASN A 132 -1.91 -0.76 7.74
C ASN A 132 -1.68 -2.16 8.36
N PRO A 133 -1.65 -3.24 7.54
CA PRO A 133 -1.49 -4.60 8.05
C PRO A 133 -0.20 -4.83 8.86
N ILE A 134 0.91 -4.20 8.49
CA ILE A 134 2.19 -4.31 9.23
C ILE A 134 2.03 -3.74 10.64
N ALA A 135 1.45 -2.54 10.75
CA ALA A 135 1.21 -1.89 12.03
C ALA A 135 0.18 -2.67 12.87
N ARG A 136 -0.84 -3.25 12.25
CA ARG A 136 -1.84 -4.09 12.95
C ARG A 136 -1.30 -5.42 13.46
N ALA A 137 -0.30 -5.98 12.79
CA ALA A 137 0.39 -7.18 13.26
C ALA A 137 1.44 -6.88 14.35
N SER A 138 1.76 -5.60 14.62
CA SER A 138 2.76 -5.21 15.60
C SER A 138 2.17 -5.14 17.02
N ALA A 139 2.72 -5.93 17.94
CA ALA A 139 2.37 -5.86 19.36
C ALA A 139 2.65 -4.47 19.96
N LEU A 140 3.78 -3.84 19.57
CA LEU A 140 4.13 -2.50 20.05
C LEU A 140 3.10 -1.45 19.60
N MET A 141 2.63 -1.51 18.36
CA MET A 141 1.61 -0.56 17.88
C MET A 141 0.25 -0.81 18.55
N ALA A 142 -0.07 -2.06 18.89
CA ALA A 142 -1.25 -2.38 19.68
C ALA A 142 -1.19 -1.75 21.09
N ASP A 143 -0.04 -1.84 21.76
CA ASP A 143 0.16 -1.21 23.08
C ASP A 143 0.04 0.32 22.99
N LEU A 144 0.67 0.94 21.99
CA LEU A 144 0.58 2.39 21.77
C LEU A 144 -0.85 2.85 21.47
N SER A 145 -1.60 2.08 20.68
CA SER A 145 -3.03 2.33 20.44
C SER A 145 -3.85 2.28 21.73
N ALA A 146 -3.60 1.27 22.58
CA ALA A 146 -4.27 1.12 23.86
C ALA A 146 -3.96 2.30 24.81
N MET A 147 -2.69 2.70 24.91
CA MET A 147 -2.25 3.85 25.70
C MET A 147 -2.88 5.16 25.21
N ALA A 148 -2.92 5.38 23.90
CA ALA A 148 -3.53 6.58 23.33
C ALA A 148 -5.04 6.66 23.62
N LYS A 149 -5.76 5.53 23.56
CA LYS A 149 -7.18 5.43 23.92
C LYS A 149 -7.40 5.68 25.41
N ALA A 150 -6.51 5.20 26.28
CA ALA A 150 -6.58 5.44 27.72
C ALA A 150 -6.41 6.93 28.06
N ARG A 151 -5.44 7.60 27.42
CA ARG A 151 -5.22 9.05 27.60
C ARG A 151 -6.44 9.89 27.20
N GLY A 152 -7.13 9.53 26.12
CA GLY A 152 -8.34 10.24 25.69
C GLY A 152 -9.55 10.10 26.64
N LYS A 153 -9.52 9.14 27.57
CA LYS A 153 -10.58 8.93 28.58
C LYS A 153 -10.26 9.58 29.93
N ALA A 154 -9.01 9.96 30.18
CA ALA A 154 -8.64 10.67 31.40
C ALA A 154 -9.25 12.08 31.35
N PRO A 155 -9.87 12.58 32.43
CA PRO A 155 -10.29 13.97 32.47
C PRO A 155 -9.05 14.84 32.23
N MET A 156 -9.12 15.71 31.23
CA MET A 156 -8.15 16.79 31.07
C MET A 156 -8.17 17.58 32.38
N ALA A 157 -7.11 17.50 33.18
CA ALA A 157 -6.96 18.37 34.33
C ALA A 157 -6.96 19.80 33.78
N ALA A 158 -7.98 20.57 34.15
CA ALA A 158 -8.03 21.99 33.85
C ALA A 158 -6.98 22.69 34.73
N GLU A 159 -6.05 23.41 34.09
CA GLU A 159 -5.36 24.54 34.70
C GLU A 159 -6.24 25.80 34.61
#